data_AF-A0A962ZSW3-F1
#
_entry.id   AF-A0A962ZSW3-F1
#
_cell.length_a   1.000
_cell.length_b   1.000
_cell.length_c   1.000
_cell.angle_alpha   90.00
_cell.angle_beta   90.00
_cell.angle_gamma   90.00
#
_symmetry.space_group_name_H-M   'P 1'
#
loop_
_entity.id
_entity.type
_entity.pdbx_description
1 polymer ?
#
loop_
_entity_poly.entity_id
_entity_poly.type
_entity_poly.pdbx_seq_one_letter_code
_entity_poly.pdbx_strand_id
1 'polypeptide(L)'
;TSFTSLGKVDIYGNGFEVESYVPGGNRLKLNGTSMSSPQVLNLAAKLLALDPSLSTAQLRQLIIDGSTGKDLGSRTIRLLNPAASIALLRREQAGNDMQDRD
;
A
#
# COMPACT_ATOMS: atom_id res chain seq x y z
N THR A 1 20.49 -14.69 5.18
CA THR A 1 19.82 -13.65 6.00
C THR A 1 18.43 -13.40 5.43
N SER A 2 17.40 -14.01 6.02
CA SER A 2 16.00 -13.77 5.61
C SER A 2 15.49 -12.53 6.35
N PHE A 3 15.40 -11.39 5.66
CA PHE A 3 15.06 -10.10 6.27
C PHE A 3 13.57 -9.73 6.12
N THR A 4 12.70 -10.73 6.17
CA THR A 4 11.26 -10.53 6.27
C THR A 4 10.76 -11.36 7.43
N SER A 5 10.37 -10.69 8.51
CA SER A 5 9.69 -11.31 9.63
C SER A 5 8.45 -12.03 9.10
N LEU A 6 8.45 -13.36 9.08
CA LEU A 6 7.32 -14.21 8.69
C LEU A 6 6.20 -14.22 9.76
N GLY A 7 6.01 -13.10 10.47
CA GLY A 7 4.96 -12.87 11.47
C GLY A 7 3.63 -12.45 10.85
N LYS A 8 2.77 -11.80 11.65
CA LYS A 8 1.45 -11.30 11.21
C LYS A 8 1.63 -10.04 10.35
N VAL A 9 1.69 -10.22 9.03
CA VAL A 9 1.85 -9.13 8.04
C VAL A 9 0.56 -8.96 7.26
N ASP A 10 -0.01 -7.75 7.29
CA ASP A 10 -1.24 -7.43 6.57
C ASP A 10 -1.01 -7.17 5.08
N ILE A 11 0.12 -6.53 4.72
CA ILE A 11 0.46 -6.16 3.34
C ILE A 11 1.97 -6.06 3.14
N TYR A 12 2.43 -6.40 1.93
CA TYR A 12 3.84 -6.38 1.53
C TYR A 12 4.07 -5.30 0.46
N GLY A 13 4.94 -4.32 0.75
CA GLY A 13 5.47 -3.37 -0.23
C GLY A 13 6.85 -3.81 -0.75
N ASN A 14 7.33 -3.25 -1.86
CA ASN A 14 8.63 -3.63 -2.41
C ASN A 14 9.76 -3.20 -1.45
N GLY A 15 10.39 -4.16 -0.78
CA GLY A 15 11.51 -3.93 0.14
C GLY A 15 12.82 -4.52 -0.36
N PHE A 16 12.91 -4.90 -1.65
CA PHE A 16 14.06 -5.56 -2.24
C PHE A 16 14.71 -4.65 -3.29
N GLU A 17 16.00 -4.38 -3.12
CA GLU A 17 16.81 -3.49 -3.97
C GLU A 17 16.21 -2.10 -4.22
N VAL A 18 15.66 -1.47 -3.18
CA VAL A 18 15.13 -0.11 -3.29
C VAL A 18 16.28 0.89 -3.38
N GLU A 19 16.41 1.59 -4.51
CA GLU A 19 17.39 2.68 -4.65
C GLU A 19 17.15 3.73 -3.55
N SER A 20 18.18 3.95 -2.74
CA SER A 20 18.13 4.87 -1.60
C SER A 20 19.29 5.85 -1.66
N TYR A 21 19.02 7.10 -1.30
CA TYR A 21 20.06 8.12 -1.14
C TYR A 21 20.76 7.95 0.20
N VAL A 22 22.08 8.01 0.20
CA VAL A 22 22.90 8.06 1.41
C VAL A 22 23.69 9.37 1.49
N PRO A 23 24.14 9.80 2.68
CA PRO A 23 24.96 10.99 2.84
C PRO A 23 26.13 11.00 1.85
N GLY A 24 26.36 12.16 1.21
CA GLY A 24 27.36 12.31 0.14
C GLY A 24 26.80 12.12 -1.28
N GLY A 25 25.49 11.92 -1.46
CA GLY A 25 24.84 11.90 -2.78
C GLY A 25 24.91 10.56 -3.51
N ASN A 26 25.51 9.55 -2.89
CA ASN A 26 25.59 8.20 -3.45
C ASN A 26 24.25 7.47 -3.40
N ARG A 27 24.05 6.54 -4.33
CA ARG A 27 22.90 5.63 -4.35
C ARG A 27 23.31 4.23 -3.94
N LEU A 28 22.56 3.63 -3.03
CA LEU A 28 22.72 2.24 -2.61
C LEU A 28 21.39 1.51 -2.71
N LYS A 29 21.41 0.28 -3.21
CA LYS A 29 20.27 -0.62 -3.18
C LYS A 29 20.12 -1.17 -1.77
N LEU A 30 19.07 -0.78 -1.07
CA LEU A 30 18.80 -1.22 0.30
C LEU A 30 17.66 -2.22 0.33
N ASN A 31 17.78 -3.19 1.24
CA ASN A 31 16.80 -4.24 1.48
C ASN A 31 16.21 -4.07 2.89
N GLY A 32 14.90 -4.28 3.02
CA GLY A 32 14.25 -4.43 4.33
C GLY A 32 12.88 -3.76 4.45
N THR A 33 12.18 -4.07 5.53
CA THR A 33 10.84 -3.55 5.85
C THR A 33 10.80 -2.02 5.96
N SER A 34 11.91 -1.41 6.40
CA SER A 34 12.10 0.04 6.40
C SER A 34 11.93 0.69 5.02
N MET A 35 12.08 -0.06 3.92
CA MET A 35 11.84 0.42 2.56
C MET A 35 10.43 0.12 2.05
N SER A 36 9.76 -0.88 2.62
CA SER A 36 8.34 -1.18 2.34
C SER A 36 7.40 -0.21 3.05
N SER A 37 7.66 0.14 4.32
CA SER A 37 6.83 1.06 5.12
C SER A 37 6.58 2.43 4.47
N PRO A 38 7.57 3.15 3.93
CA PRO A 38 7.32 4.44 3.29
C PRO A 38 6.47 4.35 2.02
N GLN A 39 6.45 3.20 1.32
CA GLN A 39 5.56 3.01 0.17
C GLN A 39 4.09 2.91 0.60
N VAL A 40 3.82 2.20 1.70
CA VAL A 40 2.47 2.14 2.28
C VAL A 40 2.03 3.53 2.76
N LEU A 41 2.93 4.28 3.42
CA LEU A 41 2.65 5.66 3.83
C LEU A 41 2.33 6.58 2.63
N ASN A 42 3.08 6.47 1.54
CA ASN A 42 2.82 7.24 0.32
C ASN A 42 1.43 6.94 -0.27
N LEU A 43 1.02 5.67 -0.30
CA LEU A 43 -0.34 5.31 -0.74
C LEU A 43 -1.40 5.90 0.20
N ALA A 44 -1.22 5.76 1.51
CA ALA A 44 -2.13 6.31 2.50
C ALA A 44 -2.29 7.83 2.35
N ALA A 45 -1.18 8.56 2.16
CA ALA A 45 -1.20 10.00 1.93
C ALA A 45 -1.94 10.39 0.64
N LYS A 46 -1.77 9.63 -0.45
CA LYS A 46 -2.49 9.88 -1.71
C LYS A 46 -4.00 9.65 -1.57
N LEU A 47 -4.41 8.62 -0.84
CA LEU A 47 -5.83 8.36 -0.59
C LEU A 47 -6.45 9.48 0.24
N LEU A 48 -5.77 9.94 1.31
CA LEU A 48 -6.22 11.09 2.10
C LEU A 48 -6.24 12.40 1.30
N ALA A 49 -5.31 12.59 0.35
CA ALA A 49 -5.32 13.75 -0.53
C ALA A 49 -6.50 13.75 -1.51
N LEU A 50 -7.00 12.56 -1.90
CA LEU A 50 -8.18 12.39 -2.74
C LEU A 50 -9.47 12.49 -1.94
N ASP A 51 -9.46 12.01 -0.70
CA ASP A 51 -10.60 12.08 0.21
C ASP A 51 -10.11 12.31 1.66
N PRO A 52 -10.13 13.58 2.13
CA PRO A 52 -9.71 13.91 3.48
C PRO A 52 -10.67 13.43 4.58
N SER A 53 -11.87 12.95 4.22
CA SER A 53 -12.89 12.50 5.19
C SER A 53 -12.67 11.06 5.67
N LEU A 54 -11.80 10.31 5.00
CA LEU A 54 -11.49 8.92 5.32
C LEU A 54 -11.00 8.77 6.76
N SER A 55 -11.71 7.94 7.53
CA SER A 55 -11.20 7.46 8.82
C SER A 55 -9.98 6.55 8.62
N THR A 56 -9.20 6.37 9.68
CA THR A 56 -8.04 5.46 9.67
C THR A 56 -8.43 4.02 9.33
N ALA A 57 -9.62 3.58 9.74
CA ALA A 57 -10.16 2.27 9.42
C ALA A 57 -10.48 2.12 7.93
N GLN A 58 -11.18 3.10 7.34
CA GLN A 58 -11.48 3.12 5.89
C GLN A 58 -10.20 3.18 5.06
N LEU A 59 -9.24 4.01 5.48
CA LEU A 59 -7.94 4.14 4.82
C LEU A 59 -7.19 2.80 4.80
N ARG A 60 -7.15 2.09 5.94
CA ARG A 60 -6.55 0.76 6.03
C ARG A 60 -7.30 -0.24 5.13
N GLN A 61 -8.63 -0.19 5.12
CA GLN A 61 -9.47 -1.11 4.34
C GLN A 61 -9.21 -0.95 2.83
N LEU A 62 -9.20 0.28 2.32
CA LEU A 62 -8.89 0.58 0.91
C LEU A 62 -7.51 0.05 0.48
N ILE A 63 -6.51 0.12 1.37
CA ILE A 63 -5.16 -0.38 1.09
C ILE A 63 -5.15 -1.92 1.02
N ILE A 64 -5.88 -2.59 1.90
CA ILE A 64 -5.92 -4.06 1.95
C ILE A 64 -6.79 -4.63 0.83
N ASP A 65 -7.96 -4.06 0.58
CA ASP A 65 -8.88 -4.56 -0.45
C ASP A 65 -8.38 -4.26 -1.86
N GLY A 66 -7.67 -3.14 -2.01
CA GLY A 66 -6.96 -2.84 -3.25
C GLY A 66 -5.70 -3.68 -3.46
N SER A 67 -5.26 -4.49 -2.50
CA SER A 67 -4.04 -5.29 -2.65
C SER A 67 -4.17 -6.40 -3.71
N THR A 68 -3.04 -6.89 -4.21
CA THR A 68 -3.00 -8.03 -5.13
C THR A 68 -2.53 -9.28 -4.40
N GLY A 69 -3.36 -10.33 -4.42
CA GLY A 69 -2.99 -11.63 -3.88
C GLY A 69 -1.86 -12.27 -4.69
N LYS A 70 -0.84 -12.81 -4.01
CA LYS A 70 0.21 -13.62 -4.62
C LYS A 70 0.35 -14.93 -3.85
N ASP A 71 0.18 -16.03 -4.56
CA ASP A 71 0.42 -17.37 -4.02
C ASP A 71 1.92 -17.68 -4.01
N LEU A 72 2.44 -18.13 -2.87
CA LEU A 72 3.82 -18.58 -2.68
C LEU A 72 3.89 -20.11 -2.43
N GLY A 73 2.82 -20.85 -2.74
CA GLY A 73 2.66 -22.29 -2.52
C GLY A 73 2.37 -22.66 -1.07
N SER A 74 3.07 -22.05 -0.11
CA SER A 74 2.87 -22.27 1.33
C SER A 74 1.86 -21.32 1.97
N ARG A 75 1.62 -20.17 1.35
CA ARG A 75 0.65 -19.15 1.78
C ARG A 75 0.37 -18.17 0.65
N THR A 76 -0.80 -17.54 0.70
CA THR A 76 -1.10 -16.34 -0.09
C THR A 76 -0.69 -15.11 0.70
N ILE A 77 0.05 -14.19 0.05
CA ILE A 77 0.39 -12.88 0.59
C ILE A 77 -0.38 -11.78 -0.16
N ARG A 78 -0.51 -10.61 0.48
CA ARG A 78 -1.10 -9.40 -0.13
C ARG A 78 0.00 -8.44 -0.54
N LEU A 79 0.10 -8.14 -1.83
CA LEU A 79 1.03 -7.16 -2.37
C LEU A 79 0.38 -5.79 -2.49
N LEU A 80 1.10 -4.74 -2.08
CA LEU A 80 0.67 -3.36 -2.24
C LEU A 80 0.37 -3.06 -3.72
N ASN A 81 -0.83 -2.55 -4.01
CA ASN A 81 -1.22 -2.12 -5.34
C ASN A 81 -1.91 -0.76 -5.28
N PRO A 82 -1.13 0.34 -5.42
CA PRO A 82 -1.65 1.70 -5.34
C PRO A 82 -2.75 2.02 -6.35
N ALA A 83 -2.64 1.51 -7.58
CA ALA A 83 -3.60 1.80 -8.64
C ALA A 83 -4.98 1.20 -8.32
N ALA A 84 -5.00 -0.05 -7.83
CA ALA A 84 -6.24 -0.72 -7.46
C ALA A 84 -6.90 -0.07 -6.23
N SER A 85 -6.14 0.34 -5.20
CA SER A 85 -6.69 1.07 -4.05
C SER A 85 -7.30 2.42 -4.44
N ILE A 86 -6.65 3.19 -5.32
CA ILE A 86 -7.18 4.47 -5.83
C ILE A 86 -8.42 4.24 -6.69
N ALA A 87 -8.42 3.21 -7.53
CA ALA A 87 -9.59 2.86 -8.33
C ALA A 87 -10.78 2.43 -7.47
N LEU A 88 -10.53 1.74 -6.35
CA LEU A 88 -11.56 1.36 -5.39
C LEU A 88 -12.21 2.59 -4.76
N LEU A 89 -11.42 3.54 -4.24
CA LEU A 89 -11.94 4.81 -3.68
C LEU A 89 -12.82 5.55 -4.69
N ARG A 90 -12.37 5.69 -5.94
CA ARG A 90 -13.14 6.38 -6.98
C ARG A 90 -14.47 5.69 -7.30
N ARG A 91 -14.52 4.35 -7.23
CA ARG A 91 -15.77 3.61 -7.43
C ARG A 91 -16.74 3.82 -6.27
N GLU A 92 -16.24 3.86 -5.03
CA GLU A 92 -17.07 4.15 -3.86
C GLU A 92 -17.68 5.55 -3.92
N GLN A 93 -16.88 6.56 -4.32
CA GLN A 93 -17.37 7.93 -4.52
C GLN A 93 -18.45 8.01 -5.61
N ALA A 94 -18.23 7.37 -6.76
CA ALA A 94 -19.22 7.36 -7.84
C ALA A 94 -20.52 6.62 -7.47
N GLY A 95 -20.44 5.63 -6.57
CA GLY A 95 -21.61 4.92 -6.05
C GLY A 95 -22.46 5.80 -5.13
N ASN A 96 -21.82 6.57 -4.24
CA ASN A 96 -22.51 7.50 -3.35
C ASN A 96 -23.17 8.65 -4.13
N ASP A 97 -22.47 9.22 -5.12
CA ASP A 97 -22.99 10.30 -5.97
C ASP A 97 -24.26 9.91 -6.76
N MET A 98 -24.47 8.61 -7.02
CA MET A 98 -25.69 8.10 -7.66
C MET A 98 -26.83 7.89 -6.67
N GLN A 99 -26.55 7.51 -5.42
CA GLN A 99 -27.57 7.35 -4.37
C GLN A 99 -28.17 8.67 -3.89
N ASP A 100 -27.40 9.77 -3.96
CA ASP A 100 -27.88 11.10 -3.55
C ASP A 100 -28.78 11.79 -4.61
N ARG A 101 -29.05 11.13 -5.75
CA ARG A 101 -29.84 11.68 -6.87
C ARG A 101 -31.26 11.10 -6.99
N ASP A 102 -31.65 10.19 -6.12
CA ASP A 102 -32.99 9.57 -6.05
C ASP A 102 -33.80 10.11 -4.86
#